data_AF-A0A2V6RMF8-F1
#
_entry.id   AF-A0A2V6RMF8-F1
#
_cell.length_a   1.000
_cell.length_b   1.000
_cell.length_c   1.000
_cell.angle_alpha   90.00
_cell.angle_beta   90.00
_cell.angle_gamma   90.00
#
_symmetry.space_group_name_H-M   'P 1'
#
loop_
_entity.id
_entity.type
_entity.pdbx_description
1 polymer ?
#
loop_
_entity_poly.entity_id
_entity_poly.type
_entity_poly.pdbx_seq_one_letter_code
_entity_poly.pdbx_strand_id
1 'polypeptide(L)'
;MKAKKLTRVLLALALIGSSAVVAYAGGGGQGSSLQAQLLHCYFINGADSPYVLTLTDQFGTHQHVQLGRARLLCTPTSVDAAGAPEATVEHGPVLNGNFNPDTDHLKCYDAPPFLAGPSAVVTLNDPFGIETIALHPGFDRLALVCAPATKTVQ
;
A
#
# COMPACT_ATOMS: atom_id res chain seq x y z
N MET A 1 4.63 80.94 3.63
CA MET A 1 4.31 79.75 4.46
C MET A 1 4.43 78.49 3.59
N LYS A 2 5.32 77.59 4.02
CA LYS A 2 5.45 76.13 3.82
C LYS A 2 4.59 75.38 2.76
N ALA A 3 5.31 74.89 1.74
CA ALA A 3 5.40 73.51 1.21
C ALA A 3 4.16 72.59 1.12
N LYS A 4 3.90 72.04 -0.09
CA LYS A 4 3.50 70.63 -0.35
C LYS A 4 4.02 70.19 -1.74
N LYS A 5 5.08 69.36 -1.79
CA LYS A 5 5.09 67.90 -2.09
C LYS A 5 4.70 67.56 -3.56
N LEU A 6 5.65 67.16 -4.40
CA LEU A 6 6.16 65.79 -4.64
C LEU A 6 5.29 64.97 -5.62
N THR A 7 5.36 65.29 -6.92
CA THR A 7 4.84 64.42 -7.99
C THR A 7 5.59 64.72 -9.28
N ARG A 8 6.56 63.88 -9.66
CA ARG A 8 7.15 63.70 -11.01
C ARG A 8 8.54 63.06 -10.89
N VAL A 9 8.57 61.79 -10.50
CA VAL A 9 9.61 60.86 -10.98
C VAL A 9 8.86 59.66 -11.55
N LEU A 10 8.11 59.95 -12.61
CA LEU A 10 7.60 59.00 -13.59
C LEU A 10 8.66 58.96 -14.69
N LEU A 11 9.47 57.91 -14.68
CA LEU A 11 10.36 57.37 -15.73
C LEU A 11 11.64 56.87 -15.05
N ALA A 12 11.76 55.56 -14.86
CA ALA A 12 13.02 54.78 -14.87
C ALA A 12 12.93 53.44 -14.10
N LEU A 13 11.81 52.70 -14.18
CA LEU A 13 11.76 51.29 -13.74
C LEU A 13 10.89 50.45 -14.68
N ALA A 14 11.11 50.59 -15.99
CA ALA A 14 10.71 49.59 -16.96
C ALA A 14 12.00 48.94 -17.48
N LEU A 15 12.03 47.60 -17.45
CA LEU A 15 13.13 46.70 -17.88
C LEU A 15 14.16 46.39 -16.79
N ILE A 16 13.91 45.31 -16.02
CA ILE A 16 14.83 44.21 -15.63
C ILE A 16 14.02 43.26 -14.73
N GLY A 17 14.03 41.96 -15.04
CA GLY A 17 13.37 40.92 -14.25
C GLY A 17 12.75 39.84 -15.15
N SER A 18 13.55 39.17 -15.98
CA SER A 18 14.01 37.80 -15.70
C SER A 18 12.89 36.76 -15.88
N SER A 19 13.01 36.01 -16.97
CA SER A 19 12.32 34.74 -17.24
C SER A 19 12.34 33.85 -16.00
N ALA A 20 11.18 33.68 -15.37
CA ALA A 20 10.99 32.62 -14.39
C ALA A 20 10.98 31.29 -15.14
N VAL A 21 12.14 30.64 -15.18
CA VAL A 21 12.20 29.18 -15.36
C VAL A 21 11.38 28.64 -14.20
N VAL A 22 10.24 28.02 -14.51
CA VAL A 22 9.46 27.28 -13.53
C VAL A 22 10.30 26.06 -13.17
N ALA A 23 11.23 26.25 -12.25
CA ALA A 23 11.86 25.15 -11.55
C ALA A 23 10.74 24.48 -10.77
N TYR A 24 10.40 23.25 -11.13
CA TYR A 24 9.70 22.34 -10.23
C TYR A 24 10.62 22.19 -9.02
N ALA A 25 10.42 23.03 -8.01
CA ALA A 25 10.94 22.75 -6.68
C ALA A 25 10.34 21.41 -6.30
N GLY A 26 11.18 20.38 -6.27
CA GLY A 26 10.84 19.08 -5.72
C GLY A 26 10.39 19.33 -4.28
N GLY A 27 9.07 19.37 -4.09
CA GLY A 27 8.47 19.49 -2.78
C GLY A 27 8.95 18.29 -1.96
N GLY A 28 9.61 18.56 -0.84
CA GLY A 28 9.79 17.57 0.21
C GLY A 28 8.40 17.16 0.70
N GLY A 29 7.84 16.13 0.07
CA GLY A 29 6.59 15.52 0.51
C GLY A 29 6.83 14.89 1.85
N GLN A 30 6.17 15.41 2.88
CA GLN A 30 6.00 14.68 4.13
C GLN A 30 5.17 13.43 3.78
N GLY A 31 5.78 12.25 3.91
CA GLY A 31 5.10 10.98 3.60
C GLY A 31 3.76 10.91 4.32
N SER A 32 2.69 10.60 3.59
CA SER A 32 1.36 10.48 4.20
C SER A 32 1.24 9.10 4.85
N SER A 33 0.85 9.07 6.12
CA SER A 33 0.48 7.84 6.82
C SER A 33 -0.81 7.27 6.23
N LEU A 34 -0.82 5.98 5.91
CA LEU A 34 -2.02 5.28 5.45
C LEU A 34 -2.78 4.69 6.65
N GLN A 35 -4.00 5.18 6.90
CA GLN A 35 -4.89 4.61 7.92
C GLN A 35 -5.69 3.42 7.38
N ALA A 36 -4.99 2.38 6.91
CA ALA A 36 -5.62 1.16 6.41
C ALA A 36 -4.73 -0.05 6.68
N GLN A 37 -5.31 -1.19 7.05
CA GLN A 37 -4.55 -2.41 7.27
C GLN A 37 -4.15 -3.02 5.91
N LEU A 38 -2.86 -2.94 5.57
CA LEU A 38 -2.31 -3.65 4.42
C LEU A 38 -1.92 -5.07 4.81
N LEU A 39 -1.96 -6.00 3.85
CA LEU A 39 -1.41 -7.34 3.98
C LEU A 39 -0.18 -7.51 3.08
N HIS A 40 0.91 -8.02 3.65
CA HIS A 40 2.10 -8.46 2.93
C HIS A 40 1.99 -9.95 2.63
N CYS A 41 1.96 -10.32 1.35
CA CYS A 41 1.82 -11.69 0.93
C CYS A 41 3.12 -12.22 0.32
N TYR A 42 3.65 -13.29 0.87
CA TYR A 42 4.88 -13.95 0.42
C TYR A 42 4.56 -15.18 -0.41
N PHE A 43 5.34 -15.45 -1.47
CA PHE A 43 5.35 -16.78 -2.08
C PHE A 43 5.96 -17.77 -1.09
N ILE A 44 5.26 -18.87 -0.87
CA ILE A 44 5.69 -19.97 -0.01
C ILE A 44 5.56 -21.30 -0.74
N ASN A 45 6.30 -22.30 -0.27
CA ASN A 45 6.13 -23.70 -0.68
C ASN A 45 5.48 -24.51 0.45
N GLY A 46 4.18 -24.29 0.67
CA GLY A 46 3.41 -25.02 1.68
C GLY A 46 3.00 -26.43 1.25
N ALA A 47 2.21 -27.08 2.09
CA ALA A 47 1.66 -28.42 1.89
C ALA A 47 0.38 -28.40 1.04
N ASP A 48 0.03 -29.57 0.50
CA ASP A 48 -1.22 -29.79 -0.21
C ASP A 48 -2.37 -29.97 0.78
N SER A 49 -3.47 -29.25 0.57
CA SER A 49 -4.65 -29.29 1.42
C SER A 49 -5.60 -30.42 1.00
N PRO A 50 -6.07 -31.29 1.92
CA PRO A 50 -6.97 -32.39 1.57
C PRO A 50 -8.44 -31.97 1.42
N TYR A 51 -8.78 -30.70 1.66
CA TYR A 51 -10.17 -30.25 1.75
C TYR A 51 -10.79 -29.91 0.39
N VAL A 52 -12.09 -30.18 0.29
CA VAL A 52 -12.94 -29.83 -0.86
C VAL A 52 -14.05 -28.91 -0.36
N LEU A 53 -14.20 -27.75 -1.00
CA LEU A 53 -15.11 -26.71 -0.55
C LEU A 53 -16.29 -26.48 -1.52
N THR A 54 -17.38 -25.98 -0.95
CA THR A 54 -18.37 -25.21 -1.69
C THR A 54 -18.21 -23.75 -1.31
N LEU A 55 -17.90 -22.91 -2.29
CA LEU A 55 -17.67 -21.48 -2.12
C LEU A 55 -18.85 -20.71 -2.70
N THR A 56 -19.33 -19.68 -2.00
CA THR A 56 -20.32 -18.76 -2.53
C THR A 56 -19.75 -17.36 -2.43
N ASP A 57 -19.67 -16.67 -3.57
CA ASP A 57 -19.27 -15.28 -3.66
C ASP A 57 -20.31 -14.48 -4.47
N GLN A 58 -20.01 -13.21 -4.74
CA GLN A 58 -20.91 -12.32 -5.49
C GLN A 58 -21.13 -12.71 -6.95
N PHE A 59 -20.35 -13.65 -7.49
CA PHE A 59 -20.44 -14.19 -8.85
C PHE A 59 -21.15 -15.54 -8.90
N GLY A 60 -21.48 -16.13 -7.74
CA GLY A 60 -22.30 -17.32 -7.63
C GLY A 60 -21.73 -18.36 -6.67
N THR A 61 -22.19 -19.61 -6.81
CA THR A 61 -21.75 -20.74 -6.01
C THR A 61 -20.89 -21.69 -6.84
N HIS A 62 -19.69 -21.97 -6.33
CA HIS A 62 -18.71 -22.90 -6.89
C HIS A 62 -18.62 -24.14 -6.00
N GLN A 63 -19.05 -25.30 -6.51
CA GLN A 63 -19.02 -26.57 -5.78
C GLN A 63 -17.78 -27.40 -6.15
N HIS A 64 -17.40 -28.32 -5.26
CA HIS A 64 -16.29 -29.27 -5.45
C HIS A 64 -14.94 -28.60 -5.71
N VAL A 65 -14.67 -27.46 -5.06
CA VAL A 65 -13.39 -26.76 -5.17
C VAL A 65 -12.35 -27.50 -4.33
N GLN A 66 -11.53 -28.33 -4.98
CA GLN A 66 -10.39 -28.99 -4.33
C GLN A 66 -9.32 -27.94 -4.01
N LEU A 67 -8.98 -27.82 -2.72
CA LEU A 67 -7.83 -27.02 -2.32
C LEU A 67 -6.54 -27.72 -2.75
N GLY A 68 -5.60 -26.95 -3.29
CA GLY A 68 -4.27 -27.44 -3.67
C GLY A 68 -3.21 -27.00 -2.65
N ARG A 69 -1.96 -26.94 -3.11
CA ARG A 69 -0.84 -26.43 -2.34
C ARG A 69 -1.02 -24.98 -1.88
N ALA A 70 -0.72 -24.70 -0.61
CA ALA A 70 -0.59 -23.32 -0.12
C ALA A 70 0.60 -22.60 -0.78
N ARG A 71 0.34 -21.47 -1.45
CA ARG A 71 1.34 -20.72 -2.25
C ARG A 71 1.59 -19.30 -1.77
N LEU A 72 0.68 -18.73 -0.98
CA LEU A 72 0.78 -17.37 -0.47
C LEU A 72 0.57 -17.36 1.04
N LEU A 73 1.48 -16.71 1.76
CA LEU A 73 1.31 -16.36 3.17
C LEU A 73 1.11 -14.85 3.28
N CYS A 74 -0.11 -14.42 3.61
CA CYS A 74 -0.43 -13.00 3.81
C CYS A 74 -0.43 -12.65 5.30
N THR A 75 0.36 -11.66 5.70
CA THR A 75 0.45 -11.16 7.07
C THR A 75 0.02 -9.69 7.14
N PRO A 76 -0.69 -9.26 8.19
CA PRO A 76 -0.87 -7.84 8.48
C PRO A 76 0.47 -7.09 8.48
N THR A 77 0.49 -5.90 7.89
CA THR A 77 1.56 -4.92 8.09
C THR A 77 1.65 -4.53 9.56
N SER A 78 2.86 -4.20 10.03
CA SER A 78 3.08 -3.79 11.42
C SER A 78 2.19 -2.62 11.78
N VAL A 79 1.87 -2.51 13.07
CA VAL A 79 1.22 -1.34 13.64
C VAL A 79 2.24 -0.56 14.45
N ASP A 80 2.11 0.76 14.46
CA ASP A 80 2.91 1.63 15.30
C ASP A 80 2.57 1.46 16.79
N ALA A 81 3.27 2.19 17.67
CA ALA A 81 3.05 2.14 19.10
C ALA A 81 1.65 2.59 19.55
N ALA A 82 0.89 3.28 18.68
CA ALA A 82 -0.49 3.69 18.92
C ALA A 82 -1.52 2.71 18.32
N GLY A 83 -1.07 1.62 17.68
CA GLY A 83 -1.92 0.62 17.04
C GLY A 83 -2.39 1.01 15.64
N ALA A 84 -1.84 2.06 15.03
CA ALA A 84 -2.15 2.43 13.65
C ALA A 84 -1.29 1.63 12.66
N PRO A 85 -1.82 1.16 11.52
CA PRO A 85 -1.03 0.50 10.50
C PRO A 85 0.17 1.35 10.07
N GLU A 86 1.37 0.78 10.17
CA GLU A 86 2.64 1.43 9.85
C GLU A 86 2.89 1.28 8.34
N ALA A 87 2.13 2.03 7.54
CA ALA A 87 2.37 2.16 6.11
C ALA A 87 2.54 3.64 5.77
N THR A 88 3.73 3.99 5.28
CA THR A 88 4.04 5.36 4.86
C THR A 88 4.13 5.41 3.34
N VAL A 89 3.39 6.32 2.72
CA VAL A 89 3.53 6.60 1.28
C VAL A 89 4.72 7.51 1.09
N GLU A 90 5.83 6.96 0.59
CA GLU A 90 7.05 7.73 0.28
C GLU A 90 6.87 8.60 -0.98
N HIS A 91 6.20 8.06 -2.00
CA HIS A 91 5.96 8.72 -3.28
C HIS A 91 4.61 8.33 -3.86
N GLY A 92 3.87 9.30 -4.42
CA GLY A 92 2.61 9.05 -5.10
C GLY A 92 1.66 10.27 -5.09
N PRO A 93 0.53 10.17 -5.80
CA PRO A 93 -0.55 11.14 -5.66
C PRO A 93 -1.17 11.07 -4.26
N VAL A 94 -1.93 12.10 -3.91
CA VAL A 94 -2.69 12.14 -2.65
C VAL A 94 -3.63 10.93 -2.58
N LEU A 95 -3.59 10.21 -1.45
CA LEU A 95 -4.46 9.09 -1.19
C LEU A 95 -5.93 9.52 -1.20
N ASN A 96 -6.75 8.80 -1.95
CA ASN A 96 -8.17 9.06 -2.04
C ASN A 96 -8.93 8.23 -0.99
N GLY A 97 -9.33 8.87 0.09
CA GLY A 97 -10.45 8.39 0.90
C GLY A 97 -10.10 7.76 2.26
N ASN A 98 -11.15 7.22 2.87
CA ASN A 98 -11.15 6.55 4.16
C ASN A 98 -11.33 5.06 3.92
N PHE A 99 -10.27 4.28 4.07
CA PHE A 99 -10.30 2.85 3.82
C PHE A 99 -10.48 2.10 5.14
N ASN A 100 -11.58 1.36 5.27
CA ASN A 100 -11.82 0.55 6.45
C ASN A 100 -10.89 -0.70 6.42
N PRO A 101 -10.08 -0.95 7.47
CA PRO A 101 -9.29 -2.18 7.56
C PRO A 101 -10.14 -3.47 7.57
N ASP A 102 -11.40 -3.38 7.97
CA ASP A 102 -12.34 -4.52 8.08
C ASP A 102 -13.16 -4.76 6.80
N THR A 103 -12.71 -4.31 5.64
CA THR A 103 -13.46 -4.49 4.39
C THR A 103 -13.38 -5.93 3.89
N ASP A 104 -14.43 -6.36 3.17
CA ASP A 104 -14.56 -7.69 2.56
C ASP A 104 -13.82 -7.84 1.21
N HIS A 105 -13.24 -6.77 0.69
CA HIS A 105 -12.59 -6.76 -0.62
C HIS A 105 -11.15 -6.27 -0.52
N LEU A 106 -10.23 -7.06 -1.06
CA LEU A 106 -8.82 -6.71 -1.13
C LEU A 106 -8.41 -6.52 -2.58
N LYS A 107 -7.63 -5.46 -2.84
CA LYS A 107 -6.91 -5.27 -4.09
C LYS A 107 -5.43 -5.54 -3.85
N CYS A 108 -4.90 -6.54 -4.55
CA CYS A 108 -3.51 -6.95 -4.44
C CYS A 108 -2.69 -6.40 -5.62
N TYR A 109 -1.48 -5.95 -5.30
CA TYR A 109 -0.52 -5.41 -6.25
C TYR A 109 0.73 -6.27 -6.23
N ASP A 110 1.33 -6.51 -7.39
CA ASP A 110 2.64 -7.14 -7.46
C ASP A 110 3.65 -6.32 -6.67
N ALA A 111 4.35 -7.00 -5.76
CA ALA A 111 5.45 -6.42 -5.04
C ALA A 111 6.75 -6.74 -5.76
N PRO A 112 7.68 -5.78 -5.91
CA PRO A 112 9.02 -6.11 -6.39
C PRO A 112 9.63 -7.14 -5.43
N PRO A 113 10.38 -8.14 -5.94
CA PRO A 113 10.96 -9.17 -5.11
C PRO A 113 11.94 -8.53 -4.12
N PHE A 114 11.53 -8.41 -2.86
CA PHE A 114 12.45 -8.05 -1.80
C PHE A 114 13.45 -9.21 -1.65
N LEU A 115 14.74 -8.91 -1.84
CA LEU A 115 15.81 -9.90 -1.79
C LEU A 115 15.98 -10.51 -0.39
N ALA A 116 15.53 -9.82 0.66
CA ALA A 116 15.46 -10.31 2.02
C ALA A 116 14.03 -10.78 2.34
N GLY A 117 13.68 -12.00 1.94
CA GLY A 117 12.54 -12.69 2.54
C GLY A 117 12.77 -12.92 4.04
N PRO A 118 11.71 -13.03 4.87
CA PRO A 118 11.87 -13.32 6.28
C PRO A 118 12.53 -14.70 6.45
N SER A 119 13.48 -14.80 7.38
CA SER A 119 14.00 -16.08 7.85
C SER A 119 13.29 -16.43 9.15
N ALA A 120 12.33 -17.35 9.07
CA ALA A 120 11.54 -17.76 10.23
C ALA A 120 10.95 -19.15 10.03
N VAL A 121 10.73 -19.88 11.13
CA VAL A 121 9.83 -21.03 11.13
C VAL A 121 8.51 -20.54 11.70
N VAL A 122 7.44 -20.61 10.91
CA VAL A 122 6.11 -20.17 11.32
C VAL A 122 5.15 -21.35 11.30
N THR A 123 4.38 -21.46 12.38
CA THR A 123 3.25 -22.38 12.45
C THR A 123 2.01 -21.61 12.04
N LEU A 124 1.44 -21.98 10.90
CA LEU A 124 0.17 -21.50 10.41
C LEU A 124 -0.94 -22.33 11.07
N ASN A 125 -1.93 -21.65 11.62
CA ASN A 125 -3.14 -22.27 12.15
C ASN A 125 -4.33 -21.58 11.48
N ASP A 126 -5.02 -22.31 10.63
CA ASP A 126 -6.19 -21.83 9.91
C ASP A 126 -7.37 -22.81 10.14
N PRO A 127 -8.59 -22.49 9.66
CA PRO A 127 -9.75 -23.37 9.86
C PRO A 127 -9.60 -24.78 9.28
N PHE A 128 -8.63 -25.00 8.40
CA PHE A 128 -8.33 -26.24 7.71
C PHE A 128 -7.15 -26.99 8.33
N GLY A 129 -6.46 -26.43 9.34
CA GLY A 129 -5.51 -27.19 10.14
C GLY A 129 -4.29 -26.39 10.58
N ILE A 130 -3.29 -27.16 11.01
CA ILE A 130 -2.04 -26.62 11.52
C ILE A 130 -0.91 -27.10 10.61
N GLU A 131 -0.13 -26.16 10.09
CA GLU A 131 1.03 -26.41 9.23
C GLU A 131 2.24 -25.67 9.78
N THR A 132 3.42 -26.28 9.74
CA THR A 132 4.68 -25.59 10.07
C THR A 132 5.55 -25.50 8.82
N ILE A 133 5.90 -24.27 8.46
CA ILE A 133 6.72 -23.96 7.28
C ILE A 133 7.96 -23.16 7.69
N ALA A 134 9.08 -23.49 7.07
CA ALA A 134 10.31 -22.72 7.17
C ALA A 134 10.38 -21.73 5.99
N LEU A 135 10.40 -20.43 6.32
CA LEU A 135 10.61 -19.34 5.39
C LEU A 135 12.11 -19.14 5.17
N HIS A 136 12.52 -19.24 3.90
CA HIS A 136 13.91 -19.19 3.48
C HIS A 136 14.20 -17.90 2.73
N PRO A 137 15.13 -17.06 3.24
CA PRO A 137 15.56 -15.86 2.53
C PRO A 137 16.15 -16.26 1.17
N GLY A 138 15.62 -15.66 0.10
CA GLY A 138 16.05 -15.89 -1.28
C GLY A 138 15.14 -16.82 -2.08
N PHE A 139 14.35 -17.69 -1.44
CA PHE A 139 13.33 -18.52 -2.08
C PHE A 139 11.94 -17.96 -1.84
N ASP A 140 11.60 -17.72 -0.57
CA ASP A 140 10.33 -17.13 -0.17
C ASP A 140 10.50 -15.60 -0.20
N ARG A 141 9.68 -14.92 -1.00
CA ARG A 141 9.81 -13.48 -1.27
C ARG A 141 8.45 -12.81 -1.22
N LEU A 142 8.43 -11.52 -0.88
CA LEU A 142 7.22 -10.73 -0.98
C LEU A 142 6.73 -10.77 -2.44
N ALA A 143 5.52 -11.24 -2.62
CA ALA A 143 4.86 -11.46 -3.89
C ALA A 143 3.83 -10.39 -4.17
N LEU A 144 2.98 -10.11 -3.17
CA LEU A 144 1.88 -9.17 -3.29
C LEU A 144 1.78 -8.28 -2.06
N VAL A 145 1.31 -7.05 -2.27
CA VAL A 145 0.77 -6.19 -1.22
C VAL A 145 -0.72 -6.03 -1.47
N CYS A 146 -1.55 -6.44 -0.52
CA CYS A 146 -3.01 -6.32 -0.62
C CYS A 146 -3.53 -5.19 0.26
N ALA A 147 -4.42 -4.38 -0.28
CA ALA A 147 -5.05 -3.25 0.38
C ALA A 147 -6.58 -3.39 0.39
N PRO A 148 -7.27 -2.90 1.44
CA PRO A 148 -8.71 -2.69 1.44
C PRO A 148 -9.20 -1.96 0.18
N ALA A 149 -10.31 -2.39 -0.39
CA ALA A 149 -10.95 -1.76 -1.53
C ALA A 149 -12.47 -1.70 -1.37
N THR A 150 -13.09 -0.63 -1.84
CA THR A 150 -14.54 -0.59 -2.05
C THR A 150 -14.85 -1.00 -3.48
N LYS A 151 -15.85 -1.86 -3.65
CA LYS A 151 -16.34 -2.27 -4.98
C LYS A 151 -17.73 -1.71 -5.21
N THR A 152 -17.95 -1.09 -6.36
CA THR A 152 -19.27 -0.70 -6.85
C THR A 152 -19.59 -1.50 -8.11
N VAL A 153 -20.73 -2.17 -8.15
CA VAL A 153 -21.21 -2.88 -9.34
C VAL A 153 -22.11 -1.93 -10.12
N GLN A 154 -21.86 -1.76 -11.42
CA GLN A 154 -22.76 -1.10 -12.36
C GLN A 154 -23.51 -2.14 -13.18
#